data_AF-A0AAV0WGS2-F1
#
_entry.id   AF-A0AAV0WGS2-F1
#
_cell.length_a   1.000
_cell.length_b   1.000
_cell.length_c   1.000
_cell.angle_alpha   90.00
_cell.angle_beta   90.00
_cell.angle_gamma   90.00
#
_symmetry.space_group_name_H-M   'P 1'
#
loop_
_entity.id
_entity.type
_entity.pdbx_description
1 polymer ?
#
loop_
_entity_poly.entity_id
_entity_poly.type
_entity_poly.pdbx_seq_one_letter_code
_entity_poly.pdbx_strand_id
1 'polypeptide(L)'
;MFRYESSPILCSTNEGECFVNDFFLPILDQGIVSINQRFTQLDHFNNYFGFLFDIGNLSTADSDILLKSCHDLQIMLQIVENMDISGAELYDELCLQLCTSPLRVLQKILCNCVGDVYPNVAIALRIMLT
;
A
#
# COMPACT_ATOMS: atom_id res chain seq x y z
N MET A 1 -4.10 -38.10 4.52
CA MET A 1 -4.82 -37.89 5.79
C MET A 1 -4.29 -36.60 6.40
N PHE A 2 -5.12 -35.56 6.46
CA PHE A 2 -4.71 -34.26 7.02
C PHE A 2 -4.54 -34.40 8.53
N ARG A 3 -3.52 -33.76 9.11
CA ARG A 3 -3.19 -33.89 10.55
C ARG A 3 -4.28 -33.41 11.51
N TYR A 4 -5.32 -32.75 11.00
CA TYR A 4 -6.52 -32.38 11.78
C TYR A 4 -7.34 -33.61 12.23
N GLU A 5 -7.20 -34.76 11.59
CA GLU A 5 -7.84 -36.03 11.99
C GLU A 5 -7.02 -36.81 13.05
N SER A 6 -5.97 -36.21 13.61
CA SER A 6 -5.23 -36.83 14.71
C SER A 6 -6.10 -36.81 15.97
N SER A 7 -6.13 -37.93 16.69
CA SER A 7 -6.86 -38.11 17.96
C SER A 7 -6.75 -36.88 18.87
N PRO A 8 -7.83 -36.48 19.57
CA PRO A 8 -7.83 -35.30 20.42
C PRO A 8 -6.66 -35.39 21.40
N ILE A 9 -5.86 -34.32 21.47
CA ILE A 9 -4.83 -34.17 22.50
C ILE A 9 -5.58 -34.27 23.83
N LEU A 10 -5.37 -35.38 24.55
CA LEU A 10 -6.02 -35.61 25.83
C LEU A 10 -5.40 -34.64 26.84
N CYS A 11 -6.04 -33.49 27.03
CA CYS A 11 -5.66 -32.57 28.07
C CYS A 11 -6.04 -33.20 29.41
N SER A 12 -5.05 -33.55 30.23
CA SER A 12 -5.25 -34.16 31.55
C SER A 12 -5.77 -33.16 32.61
N THR A 13 -6.22 -31.98 32.19
CA THR A 13 -6.71 -30.86 33.00
C THR A 13 -7.83 -30.11 32.25
N ASN A 14 -8.67 -29.40 33.00
CA ASN A 14 -9.90 -28.68 32.60
C ASN A 14 -9.97 -28.24 31.12
N GLU A 15 -10.97 -28.74 30.38
CA GLU A 15 -11.21 -28.44 28.96
C GLU A 15 -11.22 -26.93 28.63
N GLY A 16 -11.72 -26.11 29.55
CA GLY A 16 -11.72 -24.65 29.40
C GLY A 16 -10.33 -24.03 29.43
N GLU A 17 -9.41 -24.57 30.25
CA GLU A 17 -8.02 -24.10 30.31
C GLU A 17 -7.27 -24.46 29.03
N CYS A 18 -7.52 -25.64 28.47
CA CYS A 18 -6.99 -26.08 27.18
C CYS A 18 -7.44 -25.14 26.05
N PHE A 19 -8.74 -24.84 25.95
CA PHE A 19 -9.24 -23.90 24.95
C PHE A 19 -8.61 -22.51 25.07
N VAL A 20 -8.47 -21.99 26.30
CA VAL A 20 -7.88 -20.66 26.51
C VAL A 20 -6.40 -20.66 26.12
N ASN A 21 -5.62 -21.61 26.63
CA ASN A 21 -4.16 -21.59 26.49
C ASN A 21 -3.67 -22.07 25.12
N ASP A 22 -4.32 -23.10 24.55
CA ASP A 22 -3.82 -23.75 23.33
C ASP A 22 -4.49 -23.22 22.06
N PHE A 23 -5.60 -22.50 22.18
CA PHE A 23 -6.35 -21.95 21.03
C PHE A 23 -6.58 -20.45 21.11
N PHE A 24 -7.24 -19.95 22.16
CA PHE A 24 -7.66 -18.55 22.24
C PHE A 24 -6.45 -17.59 22.34
N LEU A 25 -5.54 -17.80 23.29
CA LEU A 25 -4.38 -16.95 23.49
C LEU A 25 -3.44 -16.94 22.27
N PRO A 26 -3.09 -18.08 21.65
CA PRO A 26 -2.26 -18.08 20.44
C PRO A 26 -2.88 -17.31 19.27
N ILE A 27 -4.20 -17.42 19.06
CA ILE A 27 -4.90 -16.66 18.01
C ILE A 27 -4.88 -15.16 18.32
N LEU A 28 -5.09 -14.79 19.59
CA LEU A 28 -5.04 -13.39 20.02
C LEU A 28 -3.64 -12.80 19.82
N ASP A 29 -2.60 -13.51 20.25
CA ASP A 29 -1.21 -13.11 20.08
C ASP A 29 -0.85 -12.95 18.59
N GLN A 30 -1.26 -13.93 17.77
CA GLN A 30 -1.06 -13.84 16.32
C GLN A 30 -1.82 -12.66 15.72
N GLY A 31 -3.04 -12.38 16.18
CA GLY A 31 -3.83 -11.22 15.79
C GLY A 31 -3.11 -9.91 16.10
N ILE A 32 -2.54 -9.78 17.30
CA ILE A 32 -1.76 -8.60 17.72
C ILE A 32 -0.53 -8.43 16.82
N VAL A 33 0.24 -9.49 16.59
CA VAL A 33 1.43 -9.46 15.73
C VAL A 33 1.05 -9.05 14.30
N SER A 34 0.00 -9.65 13.73
CA SER A 34 -0.46 -9.34 12.38
C SER A 34 -0.97 -7.91 12.23
N ILE A 35 -1.67 -7.37 13.23
CA ILE A 35 -2.10 -5.97 13.24
C ILE A 35 -0.89 -5.02 13.27
N ASN A 36 0.08 -5.29 14.15
CA ASN A 36 1.30 -4.47 14.24
C ASN A 36 2.08 -4.48 12.92
N GLN A 37 2.25 -5.66 12.31
CA GLN A 37 2.89 -5.79 10.99
C GLN A 37 2.17 -4.95 9.93
N ARG A 38 0.83 -4.99 9.93
CA ARG A 38 0.03 -4.24 8.95
C ARG A 38 0.12 -2.73 9.16
N PHE A 39 0.23 -2.26 10.41
CA PHE A 39 0.52 -0.84 10.69
C PHE A 39 1.90 -0.43 10.20
N THR A 40 2.94 -1.24 10.43
CA THR A 40 4.28 -0.96 9.90
C THR A 40 4.31 -0.91 8.37
N GLN A 41 3.62 -1.84 7.71
CA GLN A 41 3.50 -1.84 6.25
C GLN A 41 2.75 -0.61 5.73
N LEU A 42 1.66 -0.23 6.40
CA LEU A 42 0.88 0.94 6.03
C LEU A 42 1.66 2.25 6.20
N ASP A 43 2.45 2.36 7.28
CA ASP A 43 3.32 3.50 7.51
C ASP A 43 4.38 3.62 6.42
N HIS A 44 5.08 2.51 6.11
CA HIS A 44 6.04 2.46 5.02
C HIS A 44 5.40 2.82 3.68
N PHE A 45 4.23 2.29 3.36
CA PHE A 45 3.48 2.63 2.16
C PHE A 45 3.13 4.13 2.10
N ASN A 46 2.63 4.69 3.20
CA ASN A 46 2.26 6.10 3.29
C ASN A 46 3.48 7.02 3.16
N ASN A 47 4.68 6.60 3.58
CA ASN A 47 5.90 7.39 3.42
C ASN A 47 6.25 7.64 1.95
N TYR A 48 5.91 6.73 1.03
CA TYR A 48 6.20 6.88 -0.41
C TYR A 48 4.99 7.33 -1.23
N PHE A 49 3.80 6.81 -0.95
CA PHE A 49 2.59 7.15 -1.70
C PHE A 49 1.77 8.28 -1.08
N GLY A 50 2.11 8.71 0.14
CA GLY A 50 1.28 9.60 0.96
C GLY A 50 0.91 10.91 0.26
N PHE A 51 1.86 11.49 -0.47
CA PHE A 51 1.64 12.74 -1.21
C PHE A 51 0.56 12.62 -2.30
N LEU A 52 0.33 11.42 -2.84
CA LEU A 52 -0.70 11.18 -3.84
C LEU A 52 -2.10 11.09 -3.24
N PHE A 53 -2.29 10.95 -1.91
CA PHE A 53 -3.64 11.01 -1.33
C PHE A 53 -4.28 12.38 -1.53
N ASP A 54 -3.47 13.44 -1.44
CA ASP A 54 -3.88 14.83 -1.64
C ASP A 54 -3.56 15.33 -3.05
N ILE A 55 -3.65 14.45 -4.07
CA ILE A 55 -3.30 14.75 -5.47
C ILE A 55 -3.97 16.03 -6.01
N GLY A 56 -5.19 16.34 -5.56
CA GLY A 56 -5.92 17.55 -5.92
C GLY A 56 -5.35 18.85 -5.38
N ASN A 57 -4.52 18.79 -4.33
CA ASN A 57 -3.90 19.93 -3.66
C ASN A 57 -2.38 20.01 -3.91
N LEU A 58 -1.81 19.17 -4.78
CA LEU A 58 -0.36 19.20 -5.05
C LEU A 58 0.12 20.53 -5.63
N SER A 59 -0.76 21.30 -6.27
CA SER A 59 -0.43 22.66 -6.74
C SER A 59 -0.04 23.65 -5.63
N THR A 60 -0.37 23.35 -4.36
CA THR A 60 0.03 24.14 -3.20
C THR A 60 1.24 23.57 -2.48
N ALA A 61 1.73 22.39 -2.88
CA ALA A 61 2.92 21.79 -2.31
C ALA A 61 4.18 22.52 -2.79
N ASP A 62 5.24 22.45 -1.97
CA ASP A 62 6.56 22.93 -2.38
C ASP A 62 7.09 22.06 -3.53
N SER A 63 7.50 22.71 -4.62
CA SER A 63 8.00 22.09 -5.84
C SER A 63 9.15 21.13 -5.59
N ASP A 64 10.12 21.52 -4.75
CA ASP A 64 11.31 20.72 -4.47
C ASP A 64 10.95 19.50 -3.62
N ILE A 65 10.00 19.67 -2.68
CA ILE A 65 9.49 18.57 -1.87
C ILE A 65 8.73 17.57 -2.75
N LEU A 66 7.87 18.05 -3.66
CA LEU A 66 7.10 17.18 -4.55
C LEU A 66 8.01 16.40 -5.51
N LEU A 67 8.98 17.06 -6.13
CA LEU A 67 9.95 16.41 -7.01
C LEU A 67 10.75 15.35 -6.26
N LYS A 68 11.19 15.66 -5.04
CA LYS A 68 11.85 14.69 -4.17
C LYS A 68 10.96 13.49 -3.88
N SER A 69 9.70 13.69 -3.51
CA SER A 69 8.75 12.59 -3.27
C SER A 69 8.56 11.72 -4.52
N CYS A 70 8.54 12.31 -5.71
CA CYS A 70 8.47 11.54 -6.96
C CYS A 70 9.73 10.67 -7.18
N HIS A 71 10.92 11.20 -6.89
CA HIS A 71 12.16 10.42 -6.96
C HIS A 71 12.25 9.33 -5.89
N ASP A 72 11.83 9.62 -4.66
CA ASP A 72 11.80 8.64 -3.57
C ASP A 72 10.86 7.47 -3.93
N LEU A 73 9.69 7.77 -4.51
CA LEU A 73 8.77 6.75 -5.03
C LEU A 73 9.40 5.93 -6.18
N GLN A 74 10.11 6.61 -7.09
CA GLN A 74 10.83 5.98 -8.19
C GLN A 74 11.82 4.93 -7.66
N ILE A 75 12.68 5.33 -6.71
CA ILE A 75 13.71 4.47 -6.12
C ILE A 75 13.07 3.30 -5.38
N MET A 76 11.96 3.53 -4.68
CA MET A 76 11.24 2.47 -3.97
C MET A 76 10.68 1.40 -4.92
N LEU A 77 10.19 1.80 -6.09
CA LEU A 77 9.66 0.90 -7.12
C LEU A 77 10.75 0.31 -8.03
N GLN A 78 12.01 0.71 -7.87
CA GLN A 78 13.12 0.21 -8.69
C GLN A 78 13.42 -1.25 -8.39
N ILE A 79 13.49 -2.08 -9.43
CA ILE A 79 14.02 -3.44 -9.34
C ILE A 79 15.25 -3.53 -10.25
N VAL A 80 16.43 -3.60 -9.63
CA VAL A 80 17.72 -3.62 -10.32
C VAL A 80 17.89 -2.36 -11.19
N GLU A 81 17.83 -2.47 -12.51
CA GLU A 81 17.98 -1.35 -13.45
C GLU A 81 16.65 -0.96 -14.11
N ASN A 82 15.56 -1.67 -13.83
CA ASN A 82 14.25 -1.38 -14.39
C ASN A 82 13.41 -0.53 -13.43
N MET A 83 12.75 0.46 -14.01
CA MET A 83 11.88 1.41 -13.33
C MET A 83 10.48 1.32 -13.92
N ASP A 84 9.47 1.12 -13.07
CA ASP A 84 8.07 1.18 -13.51
C ASP A 84 7.62 2.62 -13.77
N ILE A 85 8.28 3.60 -13.15
CA ILE A 85 8.00 5.03 -13.28
C ILE A 85 9.29 5.85 -13.35
N SER A 86 9.21 7.04 -13.97
CA SER A 86 10.22 8.10 -13.91
C SER A 86 9.73 9.20 -12.96
N GLY A 87 10.55 9.55 -11.96
CA GLY A 87 10.22 10.56 -10.95
C GLY A 87 10.11 11.96 -11.53
N ALA A 88 10.94 12.28 -12.53
CA ALA A 88 10.86 13.56 -13.23
C ALA A 88 9.59 13.66 -14.09
N GLU A 89 9.27 12.61 -14.85
CA GLU A 89 8.05 12.59 -15.66
C GLU A 89 6.79 12.54 -14.79
N LEU A 90 6.82 11.80 -13.68
CA LEU A 90 5.74 11.79 -12.69
C LEU A 90 5.49 13.20 -12.14
N TYR A 91 6.54 13.92 -11.79
CA TYR A 91 6.43 15.31 -11.33
C TYR A 91 5.78 16.20 -12.40
N ASP A 92 6.26 16.13 -13.63
CA ASP A 92 5.71 16.93 -14.75
C ASP A 92 4.22 16.62 -14.99
N GLU A 93 3.84 15.34 -14.95
CA GLU A 93 2.45 14.89 -15.08
C GLU A 93 1.55 15.41 -13.96
N LEU A 94 2.04 15.44 -12.71
CA LEU A 94 1.31 15.94 -11.54
C LEU A 94 1.13 17.46 -11.57
N CYS A 95 2.09 18.21 -12.13
CA CYS A 95 2.00 19.65 -12.29
C CYS A 95 0.87 20.10 -13.23
N LEU A 96 0.35 19.23 -14.09
CA LEU A 96 -0.74 19.53 -15.04
C LEU A 96 -2.15 19.58 -14.39
N GLN A 97 -2.22 19.81 -13.08
CA GLN A 97 -3.45 20.02 -12.28
C GLN A 97 -4.51 18.91 -12.39
N LEU A 98 -4.35 17.91 -11.53
CA LEU A 98 -5.28 16.79 -11.37
C LEU A 98 -6.28 17.12 -10.25
N CYS A 99 -7.27 17.97 -10.53
CA CYS A 99 -8.11 18.64 -9.51
C CYS A 99 -9.14 17.78 -8.75
N THR A 100 -8.90 16.49 -8.49
CA THR A 100 -9.87 15.59 -7.83
C THR A 100 -9.20 14.51 -6.98
N SER A 101 -9.97 13.60 -6.38
CA SER A 101 -9.42 12.49 -5.60
C SER A 101 -8.64 11.49 -6.47
N PRO A 102 -7.72 10.68 -5.89
CA PRO A 102 -6.87 9.76 -6.64
C PRO A 102 -7.65 8.78 -7.52
N LEU A 103 -8.74 8.22 -6.99
CA LEU A 103 -9.63 7.34 -7.75
C LEU A 103 -10.28 8.05 -8.95
N ARG A 104 -10.70 9.31 -8.78
CA ARG A 104 -11.31 10.11 -9.87
C ARG A 104 -10.29 10.46 -10.94
N VAL A 105 -9.06 10.78 -10.54
CA VAL A 105 -7.94 11.01 -11.45
C VAL A 105 -7.66 9.75 -12.27
N LEU A 106 -7.50 8.61 -11.62
CA LEU A 106 -7.25 7.35 -12.31
C LEU A 106 -8.40 7.00 -13.27
N GLN A 107 -9.66 7.11 -12.82
CA GLN A 107 -10.82 6.91 -13.68
C GLN A 107 -10.81 7.84 -14.91
N LYS A 108 -10.47 9.11 -14.73
CA LYS A 108 -10.40 10.08 -15.83
C LYS A 108 -9.32 9.70 -16.83
N ILE A 109 -8.13 9.27 -16.36
CA ILE A 109 -7.04 8.83 -17.24
C ILE A 109 -7.47 7.62 -18.06
N LEU A 110 -8.10 6.62 -17.41
CA LEU A 110 -8.55 5.39 -18.06
C LEU A 110 -9.71 5.61 -19.04
N CYS A 111 -10.73 6.39 -18.65
CA CYS A 111 -11.94 6.59 -19.45
C CYS A 111 -11.73 7.53 -20.63
N ASN A 112 -10.85 8.52 -20.51
CA ASN A 112 -10.60 9.48 -21.59
C ASN A 112 -9.48 9.03 -22.55
N CYS A 113 -8.95 7.81 -22.38
CA CYS A 113 -7.85 7.27 -23.17
C CYS A 113 -6.60 8.18 -23.23
N VAL A 114 -6.38 8.99 -22.19
CA VAL A 114 -5.19 9.85 -22.05
C VAL A 114 -4.10 9.15 -21.24
N GLY A 115 -4.08 7.81 -21.27
CA GLY A 115 -3.05 7.00 -20.62
C GLY A 115 -1.65 7.33 -21.10
N ASP A 116 -1.51 7.76 -22.36
CA ASP A 116 -0.23 8.19 -22.94
C ASP A 116 0.22 9.58 -22.45
N VAL A 117 -0.69 10.38 -21.88
CA VAL A 117 -0.39 11.72 -21.34
C VAL A 117 -0.02 11.65 -19.86
N TYR A 118 -0.56 10.68 -19.13
CA TYR A 118 -0.32 10.50 -17.70
C TYR A 118 0.12 9.07 -17.34
N PRO A 119 1.11 8.48 -18.04
CA PRO A 119 1.50 7.09 -17.83
C PRO A 119 2.06 6.85 -16.42
N ASN A 120 2.91 7.74 -15.90
CA ASN A 120 3.54 7.58 -14.60
C ASN A 120 2.52 7.75 -13.46
N VAL A 121 1.64 8.75 -13.55
CA VAL A 121 0.53 8.95 -12.60
C VAL A 121 -0.43 7.77 -12.64
N ALA A 122 -0.76 7.24 -13.82
CA ALA A 122 -1.65 6.09 -13.93
C ALA A 122 -1.06 4.84 -13.24
N ILE A 123 0.24 4.57 -13.45
CA ILE A 123 0.94 3.45 -12.82
C ILE A 123 0.99 3.66 -11.30
N ALA A 124 1.44 4.83 -10.83
CA ALA A 124 1.53 5.15 -9.41
C ALA A 124 0.16 5.02 -8.71
N LEU A 125 -0.91 5.55 -9.30
CA LEU A 125 -2.26 5.45 -8.75
C LEU A 125 -2.82 4.04 -8.78
N ARG A 126 -2.49 3.23 -9.80
CA ARG A 126 -2.90 1.81 -9.84
C ARG A 126 -2.27 1.05 -8.69
N ILE A 127 -0.96 1.19 -8.49
CA ILE A 127 -0.24 0.52 -7.39
C ILE A 127 -0.81 0.99 -6.05
N MET A 128 -1.06 2.30 -5.91
CA MET A 128 -1.56 2.89 -4.66
C MET A 128 -2.96 2.37 -4.27
N LEU A 129 -3.81 2.05 -5.24
CA LEU A 129 -5.22 1.73 -5.03
C LEU A 129 -5.52 0.21 -5.01
N THR A 130 -4.50 -0.63 -5.12
CA THR A 130 -4.56 -2.10 -4.94
C THR A 130 -4.21 -2.53 -3.52
#